data_AF-A0A2R7M888-F1
#
_entry.id   AF-A0A2R7M888-F1
#
_cell.length_a   1.000
_cell.length_b   1.000
_cell.length_c   1.000
_cell.angle_alpha   90.00
_cell.angle_beta   90.00
_cell.angle_gamma   90.00
#
_symmetry.space_group_name_H-M   'P 1'
#
loop_
_entity.id
_entity.type
_entity.pdbx_description
1 polymer ?
#
loop_
_entity_poly.entity_id
_entity_poly.type
_entity_poly.pdbx_seq_one_letter_code
_entity_poly.pdbx_strand_id
1 'polypeptide(L)'
;MSLVRGVTTRVVQPAGRVGDRWQDAPMRIRTTSTQRTYRYVRLAIIGATVFLAIGVGVELVTHGPLPSVSASYYTPAGPVFVGALSAIALALLALSGRSLEQGLLDVGAVLALVVAFVPTAVTGERCMPAPRCIPPEVREVVLNNGVAVASLVLLGVVAAVVLARVQGTLSRG
;
A
#
# COMPACT_ATOMS: atom_id res chain seq x y z
N MET A 1 -63.78 -71.26 3.44
CA MET A 1 -62.74 -71.81 2.55
C MET A 1 -61.97 -70.64 1.94
N SER A 2 -60.63 -70.63 2.03
CA SER A 2 -59.65 -69.61 1.53
C SER A 2 -59.71 -68.21 2.17
N LEU A 3 -58.76 -67.70 2.97
CA LEU A 3 -57.29 -67.78 3.04
C LEU A 3 -56.59 -66.98 1.92
N VAL A 4 -56.34 -65.68 2.13
CA VAL A 4 -55.21 -64.95 1.52
C VAL A 4 -54.71 -63.87 2.50
N ARG A 5 -53.55 -64.14 3.13
CA ARG A 5 -52.74 -63.16 3.87
C ARG A 5 -51.99 -62.30 2.85
N GLY A 6 -52.27 -61.01 2.78
CA GLY A 6 -51.44 -60.02 2.08
C GLY A 6 -50.31 -59.55 2.99
N VAL A 7 -49.11 -60.10 2.78
CA VAL A 7 -47.86 -59.63 3.38
C VAL A 7 -47.36 -58.45 2.55
N THR A 8 -47.56 -57.22 3.03
CA THR A 8 -46.94 -56.03 2.43
C THR A 8 -45.59 -55.82 3.09
N THR A 9 -44.54 -56.18 2.36
CA THR A 9 -43.14 -55.96 2.72
C THR A 9 -42.88 -54.46 2.88
N ARG A 10 -42.64 -53.99 4.11
CA ARG A 10 -41.98 -52.69 4.31
C ARG A 10 -40.54 -52.82 3.81
N VAL A 11 -40.25 -52.19 2.69
CA VAL A 11 -38.88 -51.89 2.28
C VAL A 11 -38.27 -51.03 3.38
N VAL A 12 -37.28 -51.56 4.09
CA VAL A 12 -36.44 -50.80 5.01
C VAL A 12 -35.59 -49.87 4.16
N GLN A 13 -35.94 -48.59 4.15
CA GLN A 13 -35.13 -47.55 3.55
C GLN A 13 -33.86 -47.37 4.41
N PRO A 14 -32.65 -47.53 3.84
CA PRO A 14 -31.43 -47.36 4.62
C PRO A 14 -31.35 -45.92 5.12
N ALA A 15 -31.10 -45.77 6.42
CA ALA A 15 -30.86 -44.50 7.07
C ALA A 15 -29.78 -43.74 6.30
N GLY A 16 -30.17 -42.65 5.62
CA GLY A 16 -29.24 -41.74 4.99
C GLY A 16 -28.24 -41.25 6.03
N ARG A 17 -26.97 -41.54 5.79
CA ARG A 17 -25.82 -41.10 6.60
C ARG A 17 -25.95 -39.58 6.79
N VAL A 18 -26.19 -39.15 8.03
CA VAL A 18 -26.32 -37.73 8.45
C VAL A 18 -24.98 -36.97 8.35
N GLY A 19 -23.97 -37.54 7.70
CA GLY A 19 -22.60 -37.01 7.62
C GLY A 19 -22.28 -36.19 6.37
N ASP A 20 -23.07 -36.29 5.30
CA ASP A 20 -22.57 -35.91 3.97
C ASP A 20 -23.11 -34.53 3.49
N ARG A 21 -24.00 -33.89 4.25
CA ARG A 21 -24.68 -32.65 3.82
C ARG A 21 -23.86 -31.36 4.03
N TRP A 22 -22.71 -31.43 4.71
CA TRP A 22 -21.90 -30.25 5.05
C TRP A 22 -20.59 -30.13 4.27
N GLN A 23 -20.29 -31.07 3.36
CA GLN A 23 -19.01 -31.11 2.64
C GLN A 23 -19.01 -30.40 1.28
N ASP A 24 -20.18 -29.97 0.78
CA ASP A 24 -20.32 -29.39 -0.57
C ASP A 24 -20.69 -27.90 -0.59
N ALA A 25 -20.39 -27.14 0.46
CA ALA A 25 -20.42 -25.68 0.31
C ALA A 25 -19.16 -25.28 -0.49
N PRO A 26 -19.24 -24.93 -1.80
CA PRO A 26 -18.09 -24.38 -2.48
C PRO A 26 -17.67 -23.15 -1.68
N MET A 27 -16.44 -23.17 -1.19
CA MET A 27 -15.75 -21.99 -0.66
C MET A 27 -15.79 -20.94 -1.76
N ARG A 28 -16.83 -20.11 -1.75
CA ARG A 28 -16.98 -18.99 -2.67
C ARG A 28 -15.99 -17.95 -2.18
N ILE A 29 -14.72 -18.12 -2.53
CA ILE A 29 -13.68 -17.13 -2.32
C ILE A 29 -14.27 -15.83 -2.86
N ARG A 30 -14.37 -14.79 -2.01
CA ARG A 30 -14.78 -13.43 -2.42
C ARG A 30 -13.68 -12.84 -3.31
N THR A 31 -13.43 -13.45 -4.46
CA THR A 31 -12.42 -13.05 -5.43
C THR A 31 -12.75 -11.66 -5.95
N THR A 32 -14.03 -11.35 -6.14
CA THR A 32 -14.49 -10.08 -6.70
C THR A 32 -14.14 -8.86 -5.83
N SER A 33 -14.24 -8.95 -4.51
CA SER A 33 -13.89 -7.84 -3.60
C SER A 33 -12.39 -7.63 -3.53
N THR A 34 -11.61 -8.68 -3.29
CA THR A 34 -10.15 -8.60 -3.15
C THR A 34 -9.48 -8.21 -4.47
N GLN A 35 -9.93 -8.78 -5.59
CA GLN A 35 -9.41 -8.41 -6.91
C GLN A 35 -9.71 -6.95 -7.26
N ARG A 36 -10.87 -6.43 -6.85
CA ARG A 36 -11.22 -5.02 -7.07
C ARG A 36 -10.29 -4.08 -6.29
N THR A 37 -10.02 -4.38 -5.02
CA THR A 37 -9.05 -3.61 -4.21
C THR A 37 -7.66 -3.64 -4.84
N TYR A 38 -7.15 -4.81 -5.23
CA TYR A 38 -5.85 -4.94 -5.90
C TYR A 38 -5.78 -4.14 -7.22
N ARG A 39 -6.84 -4.18 -8.03
CA ARG A 39 -6.93 -3.38 -9.27
C ARG A 39 -6.89 -1.89 -8.97
N TYR A 40 -7.63 -1.42 -7.97
CA TYR A 40 -7.65 0.00 -7.60
C TYR A 40 -6.33 0.49 -7.04
N VAL A 41 -5.64 -0.30 -6.22
CA VAL A 41 -4.29 0.04 -5.74
C VAL A 41 -3.32 0.15 -6.92
N ARG A 42 -3.36 -0.78 -7.86
CA ARG A 42 -2.49 -0.73 -9.05
C ARG A 42 -2.80 0.46 -9.94
N LEU A 43 -4.08 0.78 -10.14
CA LEU A 43 -4.51 1.97 -10.87
C LEU A 43 -4.11 3.27 -10.15
N ALA A 44 -4.09 3.28 -8.81
CA ALA A 44 -3.59 4.42 -8.05
C ALA A 44 -2.09 4.66 -8.28
N ILE A 45 -1.27 3.60 -8.29
CA ILE A 45 0.17 3.71 -8.62
C ILE A 45 0.36 4.24 -10.05
N ILE A 46 -0.36 3.68 -11.01
CA ILE A 46 -0.29 4.11 -12.42
C ILE A 46 -0.74 5.57 -12.54
N GLY A 47 -1.87 5.93 -11.95
CA GLY A 47 -2.41 7.29 -11.96
C GLY A 47 -1.47 8.30 -11.31
N ALA A 48 -0.89 7.98 -10.15
CA ALA A 48 0.09 8.82 -9.48
C ALA A 48 1.36 9.00 -10.32
N THR A 49 1.83 7.95 -10.98
CA THR A 49 3.00 8.01 -11.87
C THR A 49 2.74 8.89 -13.10
N VAL A 50 1.57 8.76 -13.71
CA VAL A 50 1.15 9.60 -14.84
C VAL A 50 0.99 11.06 -14.40
N PHE A 51 0.39 11.29 -13.23
CA PHE A 51 0.24 12.63 -12.67
C PHE A 51 1.60 13.30 -12.43
N LEU A 52 2.57 12.55 -11.89
CA LEU A 52 3.95 13.01 -11.75
C LEU A 52 4.59 13.33 -13.10
N ALA A 53 4.45 12.44 -14.08
CA ALA A 53 5.01 12.63 -15.41
C ALA A 53 4.45 13.87 -16.11
N ILE A 54 3.15 14.16 -15.93
CA ILE A 54 2.52 15.38 -16.44
C ILE A 54 3.09 16.60 -15.73
N GLY A 55 3.18 16.61 -14.40
CA GLY A 55 3.72 17.74 -13.64
C GLY A 55 5.16 18.09 -14.03
N VAL A 56 6.02 17.06 -14.09
CA VAL A 56 7.42 17.23 -14.52
C VAL A 56 7.51 17.59 -16.00
N GLY A 57 6.64 17.03 -16.84
CA GLY A 57 6.58 17.33 -18.28
C GLY A 57 6.20 18.78 -18.56
N VAL A 58 5.22 19.34 -17.83
CA VAL A 58 4.86 20.76 -17.94
C VAL A 58 6.04 21.64 -17.53
N GLU A 59 6.75 21.28 -16.46
CA GLU A 59 7.94 22.03 -16.01
C GLU A 59 9.06 21.99 -17.05
N LEU A 60 9.30 20.81 -17.65
CA LEU A 60 10.29 20.62 -18.72
C LEU A 60 10.03 21.52 -19.93
N VAL A 61 8.75 21.69 -20.29
CA VAL A 61 8.34 22.52 -21.44
C VAL A 61 8.40 24.02 -21.12
N THR A 62 8.09 24.41 -19.88
CA THR A 62 7.96 25.82 -19.48
C THR A 62 9.27 26.44 -19.01
N HIS A 63 10.09 25.71 -18.25
CA HIS A 63 11.29 26.21 -17.59
C HIS A 63 12.59 25.51 -18.04
N GLY A 64 12.49 24.48 -18.89
CA GLY A 64 13.63 23.76 -19.44
C GLY A 64 14.04 22.51 -18.63
N PRO A 65 15.17 21.87 -18.98
CA PRO A 65 15.59 20.59 -18.39
C PRO A 65 15.92 20.71 -16.91
N LEU A 66 15.36 19.81 -16.09
CA LEU A 66 15.73 19.68 -14.68
C LEU A 66 16.97 18.79 -14.52
N PRO A 67 17.88 19.09 -13.57
CA PRO A 67 19.04 18.24 -13.27
C PRO A 67 18.64 16.88 -12.67
N SER A 68 17.49 16.81 -11.99
CA SER A 68 16.90 15.58 -11.47
C SER A 68 15.38 15.74 -11.31
N VAL A 69 14.65 14.63 -11.23
CA VAL A 69 13.21 14.66 -10.92
C VAL A 69 12.96 15.27 -9.53
N SER A 70 13.85 15.02 -8.56
CA SER A 70 13.74 15.58 -7.20
C SER A 70 13.93 17.09 -7.14
N ALA A 71 14.53 17.71 -8.16
CA ALA A 71 14.65 19.16 -8.24
C ALA A 71 13.29 19.85 -8.42
N SER A 72 12.27 19.14 -8.92
CA SER A 72 10.90 19.65 -9.04
C SER A 72 10.29 20.10 -7.71
N TYR A 73 10.83 19.64 -6.57
CA TYR A 73 10.43 20.11 -5.24
C TYR A 73 10.59 21.64 -5.09
N TYR A 74 11.62 22.21 -5.71
CA TYR A 74 11.93 23.63 -5.64
C TYR A 74 11.32 24.44 -6.80
N THR A 75 10.44 23.81 -7.58
CA THR A 75 9.76 24.44 -8.72
C THR A 75 8.24 24.44 -8.49
N PRO A 76 7.45 25.12 -9.36
CA PRO A 76 5.98 25.08 -9.27
C PRO A 76 5.39 23.67 -9.33
N ALA A 77 6.13 22.68 -9.85
CA ALA A 77 5.72 21.27 -9.89
C ALA A 77 5.89 20.54 -8.53
N GLY A 78 6.42 21.19 -7.49
CA GLY A 78 6.67 20.61 -6.17
C GLY A 78 5.45 19.92 -5.54
N PRO A 79 4.27 20.56 -5.46
CA PRO A 79 3.07 19.92 -4.90
C PRO A 79 2.65 18.63 -5.64
N VAL A 80 2.84 18.59 -6.97
CA VAL A 80 2.56 17.40 -7.79
C VAL A 80 3.53 16.28 -7.46
N PHE A 81 4.82 16.62 -7.28
CA PHE A 81 5.84 15.67 -6.85
C PHE A 81 5.52 15.04 -5.49
N VAL A 82 5.23 15.87 -4.48
CA VAL A 82 4.91 15.40 -3.11
C VAL A 82 3.62 14.56 -3.10
N GLY A 83 2.58 15.02 -3.79
CA GLY A 83 1.30 14.32 -3.85
C GLY A 83 1.40 12.95 -4.53
N ALA A 84 2.10 12.88 -5.66
CA ALA A 84 2.29 11.62 -6.39
C ALA A 84 3.09 10.59 -5.57
N LEU A 85 4.20 11.00 -4.95
CA LEU A 85 5.00 10.09 -4.11
C LEU A 85 4.24 9.62 -2.87
N SER A 86 3.43 10.50 -2.26
CA SER A 86 2.57 10.12 -1.13
C SER A 86 1.53 9.08 -1.54
N ALA A 87 0.90 9.24 -2.70
CA ALA A 87 -0.06 8.26 -3.24
C ALA A 87 0.61 6.91 -3.56
N ILE A 88 1.82 6.93 -4.13
CA ILE A 88 2.60 5.71 -4.40
C ILE A 88 2.97 5.02 -3.09
N ALA A 89 3.45 5.76 -2.08
CA ALA A 89 3.80 5.20 -0.78
C ALA A 89 2.62 4.47 -0.13
N LEU A 90 1.44 5.09 -0.09
CA LEU A 90 0.23 4.47 0.46
C LEU A 90 -0.23 3.26 -0.36
N ALA A 91 -0.09 3.30 -1.68
CA ALA A 91 -0.46 2.19 -2.54
C ALA A 91 0.48 0.98 -2.37
N LEU A 92 1.80 1.21 -2.19
CA LEU A 92 2.76 0.16 -1.88
C LEU A 92 2.46 -0.48 -0.52
N LEU A 93 2.16 0.34 0.50
CA LEU A 93 1.76 -0.14 1.82
C LEU A 93 0.44 -0.94 1.78
N ALA A 94 -0.51 -0.53 0.95
CA ALA A 94 -1.79 -1.24 0.79
C ALA A 94 -1.66 -2.56 0.01
N LEU A 95 -0.66 -2.68 -0.86
CA LEU A 95 -0.38 -3.90 -1.62
C LEU A 95 0.46 -4.91 -0.82
N SER A 96 0.97 -4.48 0.33
CA SER A 96 1.81 -5.27 1.20
C SER A 96 1.05 -6.56 1.63
N GLY A 97 1.62 -7.72 1.28
CA GLY A 97 1.09 -9.07 1.48
C GLY A 97 1.76 -9.88 2.61
N ARG A 98 1.79 -11.22 2.49
CA ARG A 98 2.16 -12.16 3.56
C ARG A 98 3.50 -12.92 3.34
N SER A 99 4.38 -12.44 2.47
CA SER A 99 5.66 -13.08 2.08
C SER A 99 6.86 -12.16 2.38
N LEU A 100 8.11 -12.63 2.19
CA LEU A 100 9.33 -11.81 2.32
C LEU A 100 9.33 -10.55 1.42
N GLU A 101 8.57 -10.57 0.34
CA GLU A 101 8.32 -9.41 -0.53
C GLU A 101 7.63 -8.26 0.21
N GLN A 102 6.97 -8.55 1.35
CA GLN A 102 6.36 -7.58 2.26
C GLN A 102 7.35 -6.55 2.75
N GLY A 103 8.48 -7.01 3.29
CA GLY A 103 9.45 -6.12 3.91
C GLY A 103 10.04 -5.13 2.91
N LEU A 104 10.22 -5.55 1.66
CA LEU A 104 10.74 -4.68 0.60
C LEU A 104 9.71 -3.62 0.17
N LEU A 105 8.42 -3.99 0.08
CA LEU A 105 7.34 -3.07 -0.25
C LEU A 105 7.11 -2.03 0.86
N ASP A 106 7.15 -2.46 2.12
CA ASP A 106 7.00 -1.58 3.27
C ASP A 106 8.18 -0.60 3.39
N VAL A 107 9.41 -1.08 3.19
CA VAL A 107 10.59 -0.22 3.10
C VAL A 107 10.49 0.74 1.92
N GLY A 108 10.03 0.26 0.76
CA GLY A 108 9.78 1.09 -0.42
C GLY A 108 8.75 2.19 -0.17
N ALA A 109 7.67 1.89 0.55
CA ALA A 109 6.65 2.85 0.94
C ALA A 109 7.22 3.93 1.87
N VAL A 110 7.99 3.55 2.89
CA VAL A 110 8.64 4.49 3.81
C VAL A 110 9.64 5.37 3.06
N LEU A 111 10.48 4.78 2.21
CA LEU A 111 11.45 5.52 1.40
C LEU A 111 10.76 6.50 0.46
N ALA A 112 9.67 6.11 -0.21
CA ALA A 112 8.91 7.01 -1.08
C ALA A 112 8.34 8.21 -0.30
N LEU A 113 7.84 7.99 0.91
CA LEU A 113 7.35 9.06 1.77
C LEU A 113 8.48 10.00 2.24
N VAL A 114 9.63 9.43 2.62
CA VAL A 114 10.81 10.23 2.98
C VAL A 114 11.26 11.10 1.80
N VAL A 115 11.34 10.53 0.59
CA VAL A 115 11.71 11.28 -0.62
C VAL A 115 10.70 12.38 -0.95
N ALA A 116 9.42 12.19 -0.62
CA ALA A 116 8.38 13.19 -0.85
C ALA A 116 8.56 14.44 0.03
N PHE A 117 8.94 14.27 1.29
CA PHE A 117 8.93 15.36 2.28
C PHE A 117 10.31 15.85 2.71
N VAL A 118 11.36 15.07 2.47
CA VAL A 118 12.76 15.42 2.77
C VAL A 118 13.49 15.66 1.45
N PRO A 119 13.55 16.91 0.97
CA PRO A 119 14.17 17.20 -0.31
C PRO A 119 15.69 17.02 -0.26
N THR A 120 16.26 16.63 -1.40
CA THR A 120 17.70 16.49 -1.57
C THR A 120 18.37 17.85 -1.71
N ALA A 121 19.54 18.03 -1.09
CA ALA A 121 20.31 19.25 -1.23
C ALA A 121 20.65 19.53 -2.71
N VAL A 122 20.41 20.78 -3.12
CA VAL A 122 20.68 21.24 -4.50
C VAL A 122 22.13 21.69 -4.62
N THR A 123 22.67 21.60 -5.83
CA THR A 123 24.02 22.09 -6.19
C THR A 123 23.88 23.26 -7.16
N GLY A 124 24.80 24.22 -7.10
CA GLY A 124 24.91 25.31 -8.09
C GLY A 124 25.17 26.69 -7.47
N GLU A 125 25.10 27.73 -8.31
CA GLU A 125 25.38 29.12 -7.91
C GLU A 125 24.47 29.62 -6.78
N ARG A 126 23.24 29.09 -6.69
CA ARG A 126 22.29 29.39 -5.60
C ARG A 126 22.74 28.88 -4.23
N CYS A 127 23.81 28.09 -4.15
CA CYS A 127 24.33 27.53 -2.91
C CYS A 127 25.67 28.11 -2.45
N MET A 128 26.22 29.12 -3.14
CA MET A 128 27.50 29.74 -2.75
C MET A 128 27.45 30.29 -1.31
N PRO A 129 28.46 30.01 -0.45
CA PRO A 129 29.75 29.38 -0.71
C PRO A 129 29.79 27.83 -0.57
N ALA A 130 28.67 27.19 -0.22
CA ALA A 130 28.63 25.76 -0.01
C ALA A 130 28.41 24.99 -1.33
N PRO A 131 29.04 23.82 -1.54
CA PRO A 131 28.82 23.02 -2.75
C PRO A 131 27.40 22.42 -2.81
N ARG A 132 26.72 22.29 -1.66
CA ARG A 132 25.36 21.78 -1.52
C ARG A 132 24.63 22.57 -0.44
N CYS A 133 23.40 22.97 -0.69
CA CYS A 133 22.60 23.69 0.29
C CYS A 133 21.10 23.42 0.13
N ILE A 134 20.35 23.77 1.18
CA ILE A 134 18.90 23.93 1.14
C ILE A 134 18.66 25.45 1.16
N PRO A 135 17.95 26.02 0.16
CA PRO A 135 17.69 27.45 0.11
C PRO A 135 17.04 27.94 1.41
N PRO A 136 17.49 29.08 1.97
CA PRO A 136 17.03 29.54 3.28
C PRO A 136 15.51 29.80 3.31
N GLU A 137 14.89 30.12 2.17
CA GLU A 137 13.47 30.44 2.04
C GLU A 137 12.57 29.23 2.36
N VAL A 138 13.06 28.02 2.12
CA VAL A 138 12.29 26.76 2.31
C VAL A 138 12.79 25.95 3.50
N ARG A 139 13.82 26.42 4.21
CA ARG A 139 14.47 25.68 5.30
C ARG A 139 13.49 25.33 6.43
N GLU A 140 12.67 26.29 6.87
CA GLU A 140 11.69 26.06 7.93
C GLU A 140 10.62 25.05 7.53
N VAL A 141 10.15 25.13 6.28
CA VAL A 141 9.19 24.18 5.72
C VAL A 141 9.79 22.78 5.68
N VAL A 142 11.04 22.65 5.26
CA VAL A 142 11.75 21.37 5.19
C VAL A 142 11.97 20.78 6.57
N LEU A 143 12.35 21.58 7.57
CA LEU A 143 12.52 21.11 8.95
C LEU A 143 11.20 20.61 9.54
N ASN A 144 10.13 21.39 9.40
CA ASN A 144 8.81 21.00 9.91
C ASN A 144 8.29 19.72 9.22
N ASN A 145 8.40 19.64 7.90
CA ASN A 145 7.98 18.46 7.14
C ASN A 145 8.84 17.23 7.47
N GLY A 146 10.15 17.41 7.64
CA GLY A 146 11.07 16.34 8.04
C GLY A 146 10.73 15.78 9.41
N VAL A 147 10.47 16.64 10.40
CA VAL A 147 10.03 16.22 11.75
C VAL A 147 8.68 15.52 11.69
N ALA A 148 7.73 16.03 10.90
CA ALA A 148 6.42 15.40 10.74
C ALA A 148 6.52 13.98 10.16
N VAL A 149 7.31 13.79 9.10
CA VAL A 149 7.52 12.46 8.50
C VAL A 149 8.29 11.53 9.43
N ALA A 150 9.35 12.01 10.09
CA ALA A 150 10.07 11.20 11.07
C ALA A 150 9.14 10.73 12.20
N SER A 151 8.27 11.61 12.69
CA SER A 151 7.27 11.29 13.71
C SER A 151 6.25 10.26 13.22
N LEU A 152 5.77 10.41 11.99
CA LEU A 152 4.83 9.46 11.38
C LEU A 152 5.46 8.08 11.16
N VAL A 153 6.70 8.02 10.67
CA VAL A 153 7.45 6.76 10.50
C VAL A 153 7.67 6.10 11.86
N LEU A 154 8.08 6.87 12.88
CA LEU A 154 8.26 6.37 14.24
C LEU A 154 6.95 5.79 14.80
N LEU A 155 5.83 6.50 14.63
CA LEU A 155 4.51 6.03 15.06
C LEU A 155 4.13 4.72 14.37
N GLY A 156 4.37 4.61 13.05
CA GLY A 156 4.13 3.40 12.28
C GLY A 156 4.96 2.21 12.78
N VAL A 157 6.25 2.42 13.05
CA VAL A 157 7.15 1.40 13.61
C VAL A 157 6.69 0.97 15.00
N VAL A 158 6.35 1.92 15.87
CA VAL A 158 5.85 1.61 17.23
C VAL A 158 4.57 0.78 17.15
N ALA A 159 3.60 1.18 16.31
CA ALA A 159 2.36 0.43 16.10
C ALA A 159 2.64 -1.00 15.59
N ALA A 160 3.54 -1.16 14.62
CA ALA A 160 3.92 -2.46 14.09
C ALA A 160 4.56 -3.35 15.17
N VAL A 161 5.46 -2.80 15.99
CA VAL A 161 6.09 -3.52 17.11
C VAL A 161 5.04 -3.93 18.13
N VAL A 162 4.14 -3.03 18.55
CA VAL A 162 3.07 -3.34 19.52
C VAL A 162 2.18 -4.47 19.01
N LEU A 163 1.73 -4.39 17.75
CA LEU A 163 0.90 -5.43 17.13
C LEU A 163 1.63 -6.78 17.08
N ALA A 164 2.92 -6.79 16.72
CA ALA A 164 3.73 -8.00 16.71
C ALA A 164 3.87 -8.62 18.11
N ARG A 165 4.02 -7.80 19.16
CA ARG A 165 4.07 -8.29 20.55
C ARG A 165 2.73 -8.87 20.99
N VAL A 166 1.61 -8.20 20.69
CA VAL A 166 0.26 -8.67 21.06
C VAL A 166 -0.09 -10.00 20.37
N GLN A 167 0.21 -10.14 19.08
CA GLN A 167 -0.01 -11.39 18.35
C GLN A 167 0.88 -12.52 18.87
N GLY A 168 2.14 -12.22 19.19
CA GLY A 168 3.06 -13.18 19.80
C GLY A 168 2.64 -13.65 21.20
N THR A 169 1.92 -12.81 21.96
CA THR A 169 1.34 -13.21 23.26
C THR A 169 0.09 -14.08 23.11
N LEU A 170 -0.72 -13.86 22.07
CA LEU A 170 -1.95 -14.64 21.83
C LEU A 170 -1.67 -16.04 21.27
N SER A 171 -0.58 -16.24 20.53
CA SER A 171 -0.22 -17.55 19.96
C SER A 171 0.42 -18.51 20.97
N ARG A 172 0.65 -18.09 22.22
CA ARG A 172 1.34 -18.87 23.26
C ARG A 172 0.43 -19.36 24.40
N GLY A 173 -0.85 -19.02 24.40
CA GLY A 173 -1.85 -19.53 25.36
C GLY A 173 -2.71 -20.61 24.73
#